data_AF-A0A849Q4Y5-F1
#
_entry.id   AF-A0A849Q4Y5-F1
#
_cell.length_a   1.000
_cell.length_b   1.000
_cell.length_c   1.000
_cell.angle_alpha   90.00
_cell.angle_beta   90.00
_cell.angle_gamma   90.00
#
_symmetry.space_group_name_H-M   'P 1'
#
loop_
_entity.id
_entity.type
_entity.pdbx_description
1 polymer ?
#
loop_
_entity_poly.entity_id
_entity_poly.type
_entity_poly.pdbx_seq_one_letter_code
_entity_poly.pdbx_strand_id
1 'polypeptide(L)' 'MGKEMLTGNGAAAWGVRLAEVDYIPAYPITPQTEIIETIAKWISDGAMDAS' A
#
# COMPACT_ATOMS: atom_id res chain seq x y z
N MET A 1 17.10 2.44 -12.15
CA MET A 1 16.31 2.38 -10.91
C MET A 1 16.77 3.50 -9.99
N GLY A 2 15.89 4.45 -9.66
CA GLY A 2 16.19 5.52 -8.71
C GLY A 2 15.93 5.05 -7.28
N LYS A 3 16.61 5.68 -6.30
CA LYS A 3 16.24 5.55 -4.88
C LYS A 3 15.15 6.56 -4.59
N GLU A 4 14.06 6.11 -3.97
CA GLU A 4 12.97 6.95 -3.50
C GLU A 4 13.00 7.00 -1.97
N MET A 5 12.81 8.19 -1.39
CA MET A 5 12.66 8.36 0.05
C MET A 5 11.20 8.15 0.43
N LEU A 6 10.95 7.23 1.35
CA LEU A 6 9.59 6.87 1.78
C LEU A 6 9.38 7.23 3.25
N THR A 7 8.13 7.55 3.60
CA THR A 7 7.67 7.52 4.99
C THR A 7 7.64 6.06 5.50
N GLY A 8 7.51 5.86 6.81
CA GLY A 8 7.34 4.51 7.37
C GLY A 8 6.08 3.81 6.82
N ASN A 9 4.97 4.55 6.72
CA ASN A 9 3.73 4.07 6.11
C ASN A 9 3.92 3.72 4.62
N GLY A 10 4.58 4.59 3.86
CA GLY A 10 4.88 4.34 2.46
C GLY A 10 5.73 3.08 2.27
N ALA A 11 6.74 2.89 3.12
CA ALA A 11 7.57 1.67 3.09
C ALA A 11 6.74 0.41 3.41
N ALA A 12 5.81 0.47 4.36
CA ALA A 12 4.92 -0.64 4.67
C ALA A 12 3.99 -0.97 3.49
N ALA A 13 3.38 0.04 2.86
CA ALA A 13 2.54 -0.15 1.67
C ALA A 13 3.33 -0.80 0.51
N TRP A 14 4.56 -0.34 0.26
CA TRP A 14 5.45 -0.98 -0.71
C TRP A 14 5.75 -2.44 -0.35
N GLY A 15 5.98 -2.74 0.91
CA GLY A 15 6.16 -4.12 1.39
C GLY A 15 4.95 -5.01 1.06
N VAL A 16 3.73 -4.51 1.31
CA VAL A 16 2.49 -5.22 0.95
C VAL A 16 2.41 -5.48 -0.55
N ARG A 17 2.69 -4.47 -1.37
CA ARG A 17 2.64 -4.61 -2.83
C ARG A 17 3.68 -5.59 -3.37
N LEU A 18 4.90 -5.54 -2.85
CA LEU A 18 5.98 -6.45 -3.23
C LEU A 18 5.76 -7.89 -2.73
N ALA A 19 4.93 -8.07 -1.71
CA ALA A 19 4.54 -9.38 -1.21
C ALA A 19 3.47 -10.07 -2.08
N GLU A 20 2.92 -9.39 -3.11
CA GLU A 20 1.95 -9.95 -4.06
C GLU A 20 0.75 -10.60 -3.35
N VAL A 21 0.21 -9.93 -2.32
CA VAL A 21 -0.93 -10.43 -1.56
C VAL A 21 -2.23 -10.32 -2.35
N ASP A 22 -3.09 -11.33 -2.24
CA ASP A 22 -4.39 -11.35 -2.93
C ASP A 22 -5.49 -10.57 -2.19
N TYR A 23 -5.40 -10.46 -0.86
CA TYR A 23 -6.46 -9.89 -0.01
C TYR A 23 -5.91 -9.12 1.19
N ILE A 24 -6.46 -7.92 1.44
CA ILE A 24 -6.08 -7.04 2.56
C ILE A 24 -7.32 -6.60 3.33
N PRO A 25 -7.65 -7.24 4.47
CA PRO A 25 -8.71 -6.74 5.34
C PRO A 25 -8.25 -5.44 6.00
N ALA A 26 -8.89 -4.31 5.66
CA ALA A 26 -8.49 -3.00 6.14
C ALA A 26 -9.64 -2.27 6.85
N TYR A 27 -9.32 -1.63 7.98
CA TYR A 27 -10.16 -0.63 8.63
C TYR A 27 -9.34 0.63 8.90
N PRO A 28 -9.72 1.80 8.36
CA PRO A 28 -8.95 3.03 8.53
C PRO A 28 -8.89 3.48 9.99
N ILE A 29 -7.68 3.65 10.52
CA ILE A 29 -7.42 4.27 11.82
C ILE A 29 -6.08 5.03 11.79
N THR A 30 -6.03 6.20 12.43
CA THR A 30 -4.80 6.99 12.52
C THR A 30 -3.78 6.29 13.44
N PRO A 31 -2.47 6.36 13.13
CA PRO A 31 -1.79 7.07 12.05
C PRO A 31 -1.57 6.25 10.76
N GLN A 32 -2.11 5.03 10.67
CA GLN A 32 -1.86 4.10 9.56
C GLN A 32 -2.69 4.39 8.31
N THR A 33 -3.70 5.27 8.38
CA THR A 33 -4.65 5.55 7.27
C THR A 33 -3.97 5.69 5.91
N GLU A 34 -2.82 6.36 5.84
CA GLU A 34 -2.01 6.55 4.63
C GLU A 34 -1.60 5.23 3.94
N ILE A 35 -1.34 4.17 4.71
CA ILE A 35 -1.02 2.83 4.17
C ILE A 35 -2.21 2.32 3.36
N ILE A 36 -3.40 2.38 3.94
CA ILE A 36 -4.63 1.87 3.33
C ILE A 36 -5.02 2.72 2.12
N GLU A 37 -4.89 4.05 2.21
CA GLU A 37 -5.15 4.96 1.09
C GLU A 37 -4.21 4.70 -0.10
N THR A 38 -2.92 4.45 0.18
CA THR A 38 -1.92 4.16 -0.86
C THR A 38 -2.21 2.83 -1.57
N ILE A 39 -2.52 1.77 -0.81
CA ILE A 39 -2.86 0.45 -1.36
C ILE A 39 -4.15 0.54 -2.19
N ALA A 40 -5.19 1.17 -1.65
CA ALA A 40 -6.47 1.34 -2.34
C ALA A 40 -6.30 2.10 -3.66
N LYS A 41 -5.43 3.12 -3.69
CA LYS A 41 -5.08 3.84 -4.92
C LYS A 41 -4.42 2.92 -5.94
N TRP A 42 -3.44 2.11 -5.55
CA TRP A 42 -2.80 1.19 -6.50
C TRP A 42 -3.74 0.12 -7.05
N ILE A 43 -4.67 -0.41 -6.22
CA ILE A 43 -5.71 -1.32 -6.68
C ILE A 43 -6.63 -0.62 -7.69
N SER A 44 -7.10 0.59 -7.35
CA SER A 44 -7.95 1.40 -8.22
C SER A 44 -7.28 1.75 -9.56
N ASP A 45 -5.96 2.01 -9.55
CA ASP A 45 -5.18 2.35 -10.74
C ASP A 45 -4.79 1.10 -11.58
N GLY A 46 -5.16 -0.11 -11.13
CA GLY A 46 -4.75 -1.37 -11.76
C GLY A 46 -3.26 -1.69 -11.61
N ALA A 47 -2.57 -0.99 -10.71
CA ALA A 47 -1.15 -1.13 -10.45
C ALA A 47 -0.82 -2.25 -9.43
N MET A 48 -1.85 -2.76 -8.74
CA MET A 48 -1.79 -3.89 -7.82
C MET A 48 -3.08 -4.72 -7.99
N ASP A 49 -2.93 -6.03 -8.17
CA ASP A 49 -4.05 -6.96 -8.29
C ASP A 49 -4.33 -7.59 -6.93
N ALA A 50 -5.24 -6.99 -6.17
CA ALA A 50 -5.63 -7.42 -4.83
C ALA A 50 -7.03 -6.88 -4.47
N SER A 51 -7.62 -7.39 -3.39
CA SER A 51 -8.94 -7.00 -2.89
C SER A 51 -8.98 -6.61 -1.42
#